data_AF-A0A955DBD8-F1
#
_entry.id   AF-A0A955DBD8-F1
#
_cell.length_a   1.000
_cell.length_b   1.000
_cell.length_c   1.000
_cell.angle_alpha   90.00
_cell.angle_beta   90.00
_cell.angle_gamma   90.00
#
_symmetry.space_group_name_H-M   'P 1'
#
loop_
_entity.id
_entity.type
_entity.pdbx_description
1 polymer ?
#
loop_
_entity_poly.entity_id
_entity_poly.type
_entity_poly.pdbx_seq_one_letter_code
_entity_poly.pdbx_strand_id
1 'polypeptide(L)'
;MPGDPDDLVVLTSAASELQAGLWISVLESHGIRGVSPGSAATTLRWEVGSTDPYRLFVRRADVDRAREVLDNQRSDSIDIDWNEVDVGESAEVDEAAPPDGSSPFVMLGLVLVCLVLVLGAVIVALSWGGVP
;
A
#
# COMPACT_ATOMS: atom_id res chain seq x y z
N MET A 1 -22.31 23.43 17.46
CA MET A 1 -21.80 22.59 18.57
C MET A 1 -20.31 22.45 18.37
N PRO A 2 -19.46 22.98 19.26
CA PRO A 2 -18.05 22.58 19.27
C PRO A 2 -18.02 21.06 19.49
N GLY A 3 -17.33 20.32 18.64
CA GLY A 3 -17.22 18.86 18.83
C GLY A 3 -16.19 18.53 19.91
N ASP A 4 -16.22 17.29 20.38
CA ASP A 4 -15.47 16.83 21.55
C ASP A 4 -13.95 16.93 21.27
N PRO A 5 -13.13 17.49 22.19
CA PRO A 5 -11.67 17.48 22.04
C PRO A 5 -11.08 16.07 21.94
N ASP A 6 -11.73 15.06 22.51
CA ASP A 6 -11.29 13.67 22.48
C ASP A 6 -11.76 12.90 21.24
N ASP A 7 -12.54 13.54 20.35
CA ASP A 7 -12.95 12.94 19.08
C ASP A 7 -11.73 12.61 18.23
N LEU A 8 -11.69 11.38 17.70
CA LEU A 8 -10.70 10.99 16.71
C LEU A 8 -11.04 11.62 15.36
N VAL A 9 -10.07 12.33 14.79
CA VAL A 9 -10.16 12.95 13.48
C VAL A 9 -9.01 12.52 12.59
N VAL A 10 -9.25 12.48 11.28
CA VAL A 10 -8.23 12.10 10.31
C VAL A 10 -7.16 13.18 10.26
N LEU A 11 -5.92 12.78 10.50
CA LEU A 11 -4.73 13.62 10.35
C LEU A 11 -4.27 13.64 8.89
N THR A 12 -4.00 12.44 8.34
CA THR A 12 -3.44 12.23 7.01
C THR A 12 -3.67 10.78 6.55
N SER A 13 -3.30 10.46 5.32
CA SER A 13 -3.34 9.11 4.75
C SER A 13 -1.93 8.62 4.39
N ALA A 14 -1.71 7.31 4.56
CA ALA A 14 -0.47 6.63 4.27
C ALA A 14 -0.67 5.63 3.11
N ALA A 15 0.39 5.44 2.33
CA ALA A 15 0.42 4.51 1.21
C ALA A 15 0.51 3.04 1.65
N SER A 16 0.99 2.78 2.88
CA SER A 16 1.13 1.43 3.42
C SER A 16 0.93 1.37 4.94
N GLU A 17 0.62 0.17 5.44
CA GLU A 17 0.52 -0.10 6.89
C GLU A 17 1.83 0.19 7.61
N LEU A 18 2.97 -0.11 6.97
CA LEU A 18 4.30 0.16 7.53
C LEU A 18 4.51 1.66 7.69
N GLN A 19 4.18 2.46 6.67
CA GLN A 19 4.28 3.91 6.74
C GLN A 19 3.35 4.49 7.82
N ALA A 20 2.12 3.99 7.94
CA ALA A 20 1.21 4.39 9.01
C ALA A 20 1.81 4.07 10.40
N GLY A 21 2.39 2.88 10.58
CA GLY A 21 3.07 2.48 11.81
C GLY A 21 4.25 3.38 12.17
N LEU A 22 5.06 3.76 11.18
CA LEU A 22 6.16 4.71 11.37
C LEU A 22 5.65 6.07 11.86
N TRP A 23 4.61 6.63 11.23
CA TRP A 23 4.04 7.90 11.66
C TRP A 23 3.42 7.83 13.05
N ILE A 24 2.77 6.72 13.41
CA ILE A 24 2.28 6.52 14.78
C ILE A 24 3.44 6.50 15.77
N SER A 25 4.50 5.77 15.48
CA SER A 25 5.69 5.71 16.35
C SER A 25 6.33 7.09 16.56
N VAL A 26 6.40 7.89 15.50
CA VAL A 26 6.87 9.29 15.56
C VAL A 26 5.98 10.16 16.43
N LEU A 27 4.65 10.07 16.28
CA LEU A 27 3.71 10.84 17.07
C LEU A 27 3.77 10.43 18.54
N GLU A 28 3.89 9.12 18.82
CA GLU A 28 3.98 8.57 20.17
C GLU A 28 5.27 9.00 20.88
N SER A 29 6.41 9.10 20.18
CA SER A 29 7.65 9.63 20.77
C SER A 29 7.52 11.10 21.19
N HIS A 30 6.57 11.83 20.62
CA HIS A 30 6.22 13.21 20.99
C HIS A 30 5.02 13.29 21.95
N GLY A 31 4.55 12.15 22.48
CA GLY A 31 3.45 12.07 23.42
C GLY A 31 2.06 12.26 22.80
N ILE A 32 1.92 12.12 21.48
CA ILE A 32 0.66 12.22 20.76
C ILE A 32 0.18 10.81 20.40
N ARG A 33 -1.05 10.48 20.77
CA ARG A 33 -1.62 9.15 20.48
C ARG A 33 -2.18 9.09 19.06
N GLY A 34 -1.51 8.34 18.19
CA GLY A 34 -1.99 8.01 16.84
C GLY A 34 -2.72 6.67 16.79
N VAL A 35 -3.72 6.56 15.92
CA VAL A 35 -4.44 5.30 15.64
C VAL A 35 -4.56 5.13 14.13
N SER A 36 -4.28 3.93 13.62
CA SER A 36 -4.58 3.55 12.24
C SER A 36 -5.42 2.27 12.25
N PRO A 37 -6.45 2.15 11.40
CA PRO A 37 -7.09 0.87 11.11
C PRO A 37 -6.03 -0.10 10.58
N GLY A 38 -5.96 -1.30 11.15
CA GLY A 38 -5.06 -2.35 10.66
C GLY A 38 -5.48 -2.88 9.28
N SER A 39 -4.59 -3.64 8.64
CA SER A 39 -4.86 -4.28 7.34
C SER A 39 -6.18 -5.06 7.29
N ALA A 40 -6.54 -5.78 8.36
CA ALA A 40 -7.81 -6.52 8.42
C ALA A 40 -9.08 -5.64 8.27
N ALA A 41 -9.05 -4.42 8.79
CA ALA A 41 -10.14 -3.44 8.63
C ALA A 41 -10.15 -2.81 7.23
N THR A 42 -9.00 -2.81 6.57
CA THR A 42 -8.82 -2.28 5.22
C THR A 42 -9.27 -3.28 4.16
N THR A 43 -8.99 -4.58 4.33
CA THR A 43 -9.39 -5.65 3.38
C THR A 43 -10.91 -5.80 3.25
N LEU A 44 -11.67 -5.39 4.27
CA LEU A 44 -13.14 -5.39 4.25
C LEU A 44 -13.75 -4.16 3.55
N ARG A 45 -12.96 -3.13 3.21
CA ARG A 45 -13.43 -2.04 2.35
C ARG A 45 -13.52 -2.57 0.92
N TRP A 46 -14.74 -2.92 0.52
CA TRP A 46 -15.14 -3.13 -0.87
C TRP A 46 -15.09 -1.85 -1.74
N GLU A 47 -14.49 -0.76 -1.25
CA GLU A 47 -14.25 0.46 -2.01
C GLU A 47 -13.10 0.23 -3.00
N VAL A 48 -13.44 -0.35 -4.15
CA VAL A 48 -12.59 -0.38 -5.35
C VAL A 48 -12.31 1.07 -5.76
N GLY A 49 -11.16 1.61 -5.34
CA GLY A 49 -10.69 2.93 -5.81
C GLY A 49 -10.07 3.88 -4.77
N SER A 50 -9.94 3.52 -3.48
CA SER A 50 -9.20 4.37 -2.55
C SER A 50 -7.70 4.15 -2.71
N THR A 51 -6.99 5.10 -3.33
CA THR A 51 -5.54 5.05 -3.54
C THR A 51 -4.76 5.04 -2.22
N ASP A 52 -5.32 5.60 -1.16
CA ASP A 52 -4.70 5.63 0.18
C ASP A 52 -5.57 4.92 1.23
N PRO A 53 -5.44 3.59 1.37
CA PRO A 53 -6.32 2.81 2.24
C PRO A 53 -6.05 3.03 3.74
N TYR A 54 -4.86 3.49 4.12
CA TYR A 54 -4.46 3.62 5.52
C TYR A 54 -4.63 5.06 5.98
N ARG A 55 -5.57 5.31 6.89
CA ARG A 55 -5.81 6.64 7.47
C ARG A 55 -5.27 6.71 8.88
N LEU A 56 -4.52 7.77 9.17
CA LEU A 56 -4.07 8.09 10.51
C LEU A 56 -5.10 8.98 11.22
N PHE A 57 -5.43 8.62 12.45
CA PHE A 57 -6.35 9.35 13.30
C PHE A 57 -5.64 9.81 14.56
N VAL A 58 -5.96 11.02 15.02
CA VAL A 58 -5.50 11.61 16.27
C VAL A 58 -6.66 12.29 16.98
N ARG A 59 -6.51 12.62 18.27
CA ARG A 59 -7.51 13.42 18.99
C ARG A 59 -7.60 14.80 18.36
N ARG A 60 -8.81 15.36 18.32
CA ARG A 60 -9.07 16.71 17.81
C ARG A 60 -8.20 17.76 18.48
N ALA A 61 -7.98 17.64 19.79
CA ALA A 61 -7.12 18.54 20.55
C ALA A 61 -5.64 18.53 20.10
N ASP A 62 -5.18 17.44 19.48
CA ASP A 62 -3.76 17.23 19.15
C ASP A 62 -3.45 17.42 17.65
N VAL A 63 -4.46 17.72 16.82
CA VAL A 63 -4.32 17.75 15.34
C VAL A 63 -3.22 18.69 14.89
N ASP A 64 -3.23 19.93 15.38
CA ASP A 64 -2.30 20.96 14.89
C ASP A 64 -0.86 20.63 15.30
N ARG A 65 -0.70 20.16 16.54
CA ARG A 65 0.59 19.68 17.04
C ARG A 65 1.08 18.45 16.29
N ALA A 66 0.18 17.52 15.94
CA ALA A 66 0.52 16.33 15.18
C ALA A 66 0.96 16.66 13.74
N ARG A 67 0.33 17.65 13.10
CA ARG A 67 0.76 18.14 11.78
C ARG A 67 2.16 18.73 11.83
N GLU A 68 2.40 19.60 12.81
CA GLU A 68 3.71 20.24 12.99
C GLU A 68 4.83 19.20 13.18
N VAL A 69 4.62 18.17 14.00
CA VAL A 69 5.59 17.07 14.18
C VAL A 69 5.89 16.37 12.86
N LEU A 70 4.87 16.01 12.08
CA LEU A 70 5.07 15.30 10.82
C LEU A 70 5.73 16.18 9.74
N ASP A 71 5.41 17.46 9.69
CA ASP A 71 5.99 18.41 8.73
C ASP A 71 7.47 18.68 9.03
N ASN A 72 7.84 18.81 10.31
CA ASN A 72 9.23 18.95 10.73
C ASN A 72 10.06 17.72 10.35
N GLN A 73 9.53 16.52 10.60
CA GLN A 73 10.21 15.27 10.29
C GLN A 73 10.42 15.04 8.79
N ARG A 74 9.48 15.54 7.97
CA ARG A 74 9.60 15.48 6.51
C ARG A 74 10.69 16.42 5.99
N SER A 75 10.79 17.60 6.58
CA SER A 75 11.81 18.60 6.22
C SER A 75 13.22 18.08 6.47
N ASP A 76 13.42 17.36 7.58
CA ASP A 76 14.71 16.73 7.92
C ASP A 76 15.12 15.59 6.97
N SER A 77 14.20 15.06 6.16
CA SER A 77 14.45 13.91 5.26
C SER A 77 14.66 14.29 3.79
N ILE A 78 14.41 15.54 3.40
CA ILE A 78 14.44 15.98 1.99
C ILE A 78 15.82 16.51 1.57
N ASP A 79 16.72 16.82 2.51
CA ASP A 79 17.99 17.48 2.24
C ASP A 79 19.17 16.50 2.08
N ILE A 80 19.02 15.51 1.18
CA ILE A 80 20.16 14.71 0.70
C ILE A 80 20.37 15.05 -0.77
N ASP A 81 21.38 15.88 -1.06
CA ASP A 81 21.82 16.19 -2.41
C ASP A 81 22.62 15.00 -2.99
N TRP A 82 21.93 14.16 -3.75
CA TRP A 82 22.50 13.01 -4.42
C TRP A 82 23.45 13.38 -5.58
N ASN A 83 23.61 14.67 -5.92
CA ASN A 83 24.58 15.09 -6.93
C ASN A 83 26.03 15.07 -6.44
N GLU A 84 26.28 14.99 -5.14
CA GLU A 84 27.64 14.97 -4.57
C GLU A 84 28.15 13.56 -4.27
N VAL A 85 27.33 12.52 -4.47
CA VAL A 85 27.73 11.13 -4.20
C VAL A 85 28.37 10.52 -5.46
N ASP A 86 29.69 10.56 -5.52
CA ASP A 86 30.51 9.85 -6.52
C ASP A 86 30.45 8.33 -6.25
N VAL A 87 29.53 7.64 -6.94
CA VAL A 87 29.49 6.18 -7.00
C VAL A 87 30.42 5.74 -8.13
N GLY A 88 31.65 5.37 -7.76
CA GLY A 88 32.71 5.00 -8.71
C GLY A 88 32.26 4.05 -9.83
N GLU A 89 32.94 4.18 -10.96
CA GLU A 89 32.66 3.55 -12.26
C GLU A 89 32.28 2.07 -12.15
N SER A 90 31.04 1.76 -12.55
CA SER A 90 30.58 0.38 -12.66
C SER A 90 31.33 -0.27 -13.81
N ALA A 91 32.20 -1.24 -13.49
CA ALA A 91 32.83 -2.09 -14.48
C ALA A 91 31.74 -2.72 -15.35
N GLU A 92 31.82 -2.48 -16.66
CA GLU A 92 30.95 -3.03 -17.69
C GLU A 92 30.75 -4.54 -17.48
N VAL A 93 29.52 -4.95 -17.19
CA VAL A 93 29.08 -6.32 -17.38
C VAL A 93 28.36 -6.36 -18.71
N ASP A 94 29.17 -6.56 -19.75
CA ASP A 94 28.70 -6.94 -21.08
C ASP A 94 28.35 -8.45 -21.03
N GLU A 95 27.07 -8.79 -20.96
CA GLU A 95 26.57 -10.12 -21.32
C GLU A 95 25.06 -10.03 -21.60
N ALA A 96 24.70 -10.04 -22.88
CA ALA A 96 23.33 -10.03 -23.34
C ALA A 96 22.56 -11.27 -22.83
N ALA A 97 21.72 -11.10 -21.81
CA ALA A 97 20.73 -12.10 -21.42
C ALA A 97 19.63 -12.20 -22.50
N PRO A 98 19.20 -13.40 -22.92
CA PRO A 98 18.01 -13.51 -23.76
C PRO A 98 16.79 -12.95 -22.99
N PRO A 99 15.81 -12.33 -23.67
CA PRO A 99 14.61 -11.84 -23.01
C PRO A 99 13.73 -13.04 -22.63
N ASP A 100 14.05 -13.73 -21.53
CA ASP A 100 13.14 -14.69 -20.91
C ASP A 100 12.26 -13.94 -19.91
N GLY A 101 11.32 -13.19 -20.50
CA GLY A 101 10.47 -12.22 -19.83
C GLY A 101 9.01 -12.61 -19.81
N SER A 102 8.66 -13.84 -19.42
CA SER A 102 7.28 -14.10 -18.99
C SER A 102 7.13 -13.61 -17.55
N SER A 103 6.61 -12.39 -17.38
CA SER A 103 6.30 -11.87 -16.05
C SER A 103 5.38 -12.85 -15.31
N PRO A 104 5.54 -13.04 -13.99
CA PRO A 104 4.70 -13.96 -13.22
C PRO A 104 3.20 -13.61 -13.33
N PHE A 105 2.89 -12.35 -13.65
CA PHE A 105 1.55 -11.86 -13.93
C PHE A 105 0.97 -12.39 -15.27
N VAL A 106 1.78 -12.50 -16.33
CA VAL A 106 1.35 -13.10 -17.61
C VAL A 106 1.12 -14.60 -17.46
N MET A 107 2.00 -15.29 -16.72
CA MET A 107 1.83 -16.72 -16.43
C MET A 107 0.56 -16.98 -15.61
N LEU A 108 0.32 -16.18 -14.55
CA LEU A 108 -0.89 -16.28 -13.73
C LEU A 108 -2.17 -16.01 -14.54
N GLY A 109 -2.13 -15.00 -15.42
CA GLY A 109 -3.23 -14.68 -16.32
C GLY A 109 -3.56 -15.84 -17.28
N LEU A 110 -2.54 -16.45 -17.88
CA LEU A 110 -2.71 -17.58 -18.79
C LEU A 110 -3.26 -18.82 -18.06
N VAL A 111 -2.76 -19.13 -16.87
CA VAL A 111 -3.26 -20.24 -16.03
C VAL A 111 -4.74 -20.05 -15.69
N LEU A 112 -5.16 -18.83 -15.31
CA LEU A 112 -6.56 -18.53 -15.03
C LEU A 112 -7.44 -18.68 -16.28
N VAL A 113 -6.99 -18.21 -17.44
CA VAL A 113 -7.73 -18.38 -18.70
C VAL A 113 -7.88 -19.86 -19.05
N CYS A 114 -6.82 -20.66 -18.94
CA CYS A 114 -6.89 -22.10 -19.14
C CYS A 114 -7.86 -22.78 -18.16
N LEU A 115 -7.85 -22.40 -16.89
CA LEU A 115 -8.75 -22.97 -15.88
C LEU A 115 -10.22 -22.66 -16.20
N VAL A 116 -10.53 -21.42 -16.59
CA VAL A 116 -11.90 -21.03 -17.00
C VAL A 116 -12.34 -21.81 -18.24
N LEU A 117 -11.46 -22.00 -19.23
CA LEU A 117 -11.79 -22.76 -20.44
C LEU A 117 -12.04 -24.23 -20.16
N VAL A 118 -11.20 -24.87 -19.33
CA VAL A 118 -11.39 -26.27 -18.93
C VAL A 118 -12.67 -26.44 -18.13
N LEU A 119 -12.91 -25.56 -17.16
CA LEU A 119 -14.09 -25.63 -16.30
C LEU A 119 -15.38 -25.37 -17.10
N GLY A 120 -15.35 -24.42 -18.03
CA GLY A 120 -16.42 -24.19 -19.01
C GLY A 120 -16.67 -25.40 -19.91
N ALA A 121 -15.63 -26.04 -20.44
CA ALA A 121 -15.75 -27.24 -21.25
C ALA A 121 -16.33 -28.42 -20.47
N VAL A 122 -15.95 -28.58 -19.19
CA VAL A 122 -16.50 -29.61 -18.30
C VAL A 122 -17.99 -29.35 -18.03
N ILE A 123 -18.39 -28.11 -17.75
CA ILE A 123 -19.79 -27.75 -17.57
C ILE A 123 -20.60 -28.04 -18.84
N VAL A 124 -20.09 -27.67 -20.01
CA VAL A 124 -20.75 -27.95 -21.30
C VAL A 124 -20.86 -29.45 -21.55
N ALA A 125 -19.79 -30.21 -21.31
CA ALA A 125 -19.79 -31.67 -21.48
C ALA A 125 -20.77 -32.36 -20.52
N LEU A 126 -20.87 -31.91 -19.26
CA LEU A 126 -21.85 -32.40 -18.30
C LEU A 126 -23.28 -32.01 -18.67
N SER A 127 -23.48 -30.83 -19.27
CA SER A 127 -24.80 -30.38 -19.74
C SER A 127 -25.29 -31.16 -20.97
N TRP A 128 -24.39 -31.71 -21.79
CA TRP A 128 -24.72 -32.51 -22.97
C TRP A 128 -24.74 -34.02 -22.68
N GLY A 129 -23.99 -34.50 -21.68
CA GLY A 129 -23.92 -35.91 -21.30
C GLY A 129 -25.04 -36.40 -20.37
N GLY A 130 -26.00 -35.54 -20.02
CA GLY A 130 -27.04 -35.80 -19.03
C GLY A 130 -28.44 -36.04 -19.59
N VAL A 131 -28.62 -36.78 -20.69
CA VAL A 131 -29.90 -37.44 -21.11
C VAL A 131 -29.52 -38.61 -22.03
N PRO A 132 -29.76 -39.89 -21.65
CA PRO A 132 -31.11 -40.48 -21.68
C PRO A 132 -31.75 -40.72 -20.31
#